data_AF-A0A937MPJ0-F1
#
_entry.id   AF-A0A937MPJ0-F1
#
_cell.length_a   1.000
_cell.length_b   1.000
_cell.length_c   1.000
_cell.angle_alpha   90.00
_cell.angle_beta   90.00
_cell.angle_gamma   90.00
#
_symmetry.space_group_name_H-M   'P 1'
#
loop_
_entity.id
_entity.type
_entity.pdbx_description
1 polymer ?
#
loop_
_entity_poly.entity_id
_entity_poly.type
_entity_poly.pdbx_seq_one_letter_code
_entity_poly.pdbx_strand_id
1 'polypeptide(L)' 'MAEKKFEDAMQRLEEIVQGLEQGDLPLGDSLKVFEEGMELAKFCSKELESAEKKVSLLVKESGGKYSEVPFEPDGAKDA' A
#
# COMPACT_ATOMS: atom_id res chain seq x y z
N MET A 1 -18.09 -10.21 13.05
CA MET A 1 -16.69 -10.45 12.61
C MET A 1 -15.96 -9.15 12.80
N ALA A 2 -14.84 -9.11 13.51
CA ALA A 2 -14.10 -7.87 13.69
C ALA A 2 -13.50 -7.48 12.32
N GLU A 3 -14.00 -6.41 11.72
CA GLU A 3 -13.34 -5.77 10.58
C GLU A 3 -11.93 -5.36 11.04
N LYS A 4 -10.90 -5.84 10.33
CA LYS A 4 -9.55 -5.31 10.51
C LYS A 4 -9.57 -3.85 10.08
N LYS A 5 -9.28 -2.92 10.99
CA LYS A 5 -9.12 -1.51 10.66
C LYS A 5 -7.73 -1.26 10.09
N PHE A 6 -7.62 -0.29 9.19
CA PHE A 6 -6.34 0.09 8.59
C PHE A 6 -5.30 0.48 9.65
N GLU A 7 -5.71 1.28 10.63
CA GLU A 7 -4.84 1.77 11.70
C GLU A 7 -4.32 0.62 12.58
N ASP A 8 -5.20 -0.32 12.94
CA ASP A 8 -4.83 -1.49 13.75
C ASP A 8 -3.87 -2.42 12.97
N ALA A 9 -4.10 -2.59 11.66
CA ALA A 9 -3.24 -3.40 10.80
C ALA A 9 -1.86 -2.76 10.59
N MET A 10 -1.81 -1.44 10.44
CA MET A 10 -0.56 -0.68 10.35
C MET A 10 0.24 -0.74 11.65
N GLN A 11 -0.41 -0.53 12.80
CA GLN A 11 0.25 -0.64 14.10
C GLN A 11 0.85 -2.04 14.29
N ARG A 12 0.09 -3.10 13.98
CA ARG A 12 0.57 -4.47 14.08
C ARG A 12 1.76 -4.74 13.14
N LEU A 13 1.73 -4.20 11.93
CA LEU A 13 2.82 -4.32 10.98
C LEU A 13 4.11 -3.66 11.50
N GLU A 14 4.00 -2.47 12.11
CA GLU A 14 5.13 -1.78 12.74
C GLU A 14 5.74 -2.60 13.89
N GLU A 15 4.91 -3.19 14.75
CA GLU A 15 5.36 -4.08 15.83
C GLU A 15 6.14 -5.30 15.29
N ILE A 16 5.64 -5.90 14.20
CA ILE A 16 6.29 -7.04 13.54
C ILE A 16 7.66 -6.64 12.99
N VAL A 17 7.73 -5.50 12.30
CA VAL A 17 8.99 -4.99 11.74
C VAL A 17 10.00 -4.75 12.86
N GLN A 18 9.59 -4.05 13.93
CA GLN A 18 10.45 -3.82 15.09
C GLN A 18 10.95 -5.13 15.73
N GLY A 19 10.08 -6.13 15.87
CA GLY A 19 10.45 -7.43 16.42
C GLY A 19 11.43 -8.21 15.53
N LEU A 20 11.26 -8.14 14.20
CA LEU A 20 12.18 -8.76 13.24
C LEU A 20 13.54 -8.05 13.20
N GLU A 21 13.57 -6.72 13.32
CA GLU A 21 14.80 -5.92 13.35
C GLU A 21 15.63 -6.16 14.61
N GLN A 22 14.98 -6.44 15.75
CA GLN A 22 15.66 -6.79 17.00
C GLN A 22 16.41 -8.13 16.89
N GLY A 23 15.89 -9.08 16.10
CA GLY A 23 16.57 -10.35 15.82
C GLY A 23 16.54 -11.37 16.97
N ASP A 24 15.78 -11.11 18.04
CA ASP A 24 15.70 -11.98 19.23
C ASP A 24 14.72 -13.15 19.07
N LEU A 25 14.02 -13.23 17.93
CA LEU A 25 13.03 -14.27 17.66
C LEU A 25 13.70 -15.56 17.12
N PRO A 26 13.35 -16.74 17.65
CA PRO A 26 13.72 -18.01 17.04
C PRO A 26 13.25 -18.07 15.58
N LEU A 27 14.04 -18.69 14.70
CA LEU A 27 13.76 -18.77 13.26
C LEU A 27 12.30 -19.16 12.93
N GLY A 28 11.76 -20.16 13.63
CA GLY A 28 10.39 -20.63 13.39
C GLY A 28 9.33 -19.58 13.74
N ASP A 29 9.57 -18.73 14.73
CA ASP A 29 8.65 -17.65 15.09
C ASP A 29 8.87 -16.42 14.20
N SER A 30 10.11 -16.15 13.80
CA SER A 30 10.43 -15.12 12.79
C SER A 30 9.70 -15.37 11.48
N LEU A 31 9.61 -16.62 11.03
CA LEU A 31 8.86 -17.00 9.82
C LEU A 31 7.36 -16.74 9.97
N LYS A 32 6.77 -17.07 11.13
CA LYS A 32 5.33 -16.83 11.37
C LYS A 32 4.99 -15.34 11.37
N VAL A 33 5.76 -14.52 12.09
CA VAL A 33 5.50 -13.08 12.14
C VAL A 33 5.79 -12.40 10.80
N PHE A 34 6.74 -12.93 10.03
CA PHE A 34 6.98 -12.49 8.65
C PHE A 34 5.78 -12.75 7.74
N GLU A 35 5.22 -13.97 7.77
CA GLU A 35 3.99 -14.30 7.02
C GLU A 35 2.82 -13.41 7.43
N GLU A 36 2.64 -13.18 8.73
CA GLU A 36 1.64 -12.24 9.25
C GLU A 36 1.87 -10.81 8.69
N GLY A 37 3.11 -10.34 8.73
CA GLY A 37 3.50 -9.03 8.20
C GLY A 37 3.22 -8.89 6.71
N MET A 38 3.46 -9.92 5.91
CA MET A 38 3.14 -9.91 4.47
C MET A 38 1.64 -9.75 4.22
N GLU A 39 0.80 -10.48 4.96
CA GLU A 39 -0.65 -10.39 4.81
C GLU A 39 -1.18 -9.01 5.26
N LEU A 40 -0.62 -8.44 6.33
CA LEU A 40 -0.94 -7.09 6.79
C LEU A 40 -0.52 -6.03 5.76
N ALA A 41 0.69 -6.12 5.21
CA ALA A 41 1.16 -5.20 4.19
C ALA A 41 0.28 -5.22 2.94
N LYS A 42 -0.13 -6.43 2.51
CA LYS A 42 -1.05 -6.61 1.39
C LYS A 42 -2.42 -6.00 1.68
N PHE A 43 -2.94 -6.19 2.90
CA PHE A 43 -4.19 -5.58 3.33
C PHE A 43 -4.11 -4.05 3.30
N CYS A 44 -3.09 -3.45 3.93
CA CYS A 44 -2.91 -2.00 3.97
C CYS A 44 -2.78 -1.39 2.57
N SER A 45 -2.00 -2.03 1.69
CA SER A 45 -1.86 -1.61 0.29
C SER A 45 -3.21 -1.57 -0.45
N LYS A 46 -4.04 -2.60 -0.26
CA LYS A 46 -5.38 -2.67 -0.88
C LYS A 46 -6.32 -1.59 -0.34
N GLU A 47 -6.28 -1.31 0.96
CA GLU A 47 -7.09 -0.23 1.55
C GLU A 47 -6.67 1.15 1.01
N LEU A 48 -5.37 1.39 0.88
CA LEU A 48 -4.84 2.62 0.26
C LEU A 48 -5.24 2.74 -1.21
N GLU A 49 -5.12 1.68 -2.00
CA GLU A 49 -5.57 1.66 -3.41
C GLU A 49 -7.08 1.96 -3.54
N SER A 50 -7.89 1.41 -2.63
CA SER A 50 -9.32 1.67 -2.55
C SER A 50 -9.62 3.14 -2.22
N ALA A 51 -8.89 3.70 -1.24
CA ALA A 51 -9.01 5.11 -0.87
C ALA A 51 -8.60 6.05 -2.01
N GLU A 52 -7.47 5.77 -2.67
CA GLU A 52 -6.98 6.54 -3.83
C GLU A 52 -8.00 6.56 -4.97
N LYS A 53 -8.56 5.41 -5.32
CA LYS A 53 -9.62 5.31 -6.34
C LYS A 53 -10.85 6.14 -5.97
N LYS A 54 -11.29 6.10 -4.71
CA LYS A 54 -12.43 6.91 -4.24
C LYS A 54 -12.13 8.41 -4.34
N VAL A 55 -10.94 8.85 -3.93
CA VAL A 55 -10.51 10.25 -4.06
C VAL A 55 -10.48 10.67 -5.53
N SER A 56 -9.90 9.85 -6.41
CA SER A 56 -9.84 10.11 -7.84
C SER A 56 -11.25 10.27 -8.46
N LEU A 57 -12.19 9.39 -8.09
CA LEU A 57 -13.59 9.50 -8.53
C LEU A 57 -14.27 10.77 -8.01
N LEU A 58 -14.09 11.12 -6.73
CA LEU A 58 -14.64 12.35 -6.15
C LEU A 58 -14.09 13.61 -6.83
N VAL A 59 -12.78 13.64 -7.15
CA VAL A 59 -12.14 14.74 -7.89
C VAL A 59 -12.69 14.83 -9.31
N LYS A 60 -12.93 13.69 -9.97
CA LYS A 60 -13.56 13.63 -11.30
C LYS A 60 -15.00 14.18 -11.29
N GLU A 61 -15.79 13.85 -10.27
CA GLU A 61 -17.19 14.32 -10.13
C GLU A 61 -17.29 15.81 -9.75
N SER A 62 -16.31 16.33 -9.01
CA SER A 62 -16.28 17.74 -8.57
C SER A 62 -15.71 18.73 -9.60
N GLY A 63 -15.42 18.28 -10.83
CA GLY A 63 -15.26 19.15 -12.00
C GLY A 63 -13.83 19.57 -12.37
N GLY A 64 -12.79 18.94 -11.81
CA GLY A 64 -11.40 19.25 -12.15
C GLY A 64 -10.90 18.44 -13.35
N LYS A 65 -11.04 19.00 -14.56
CA LYS A 65 -10.59 18.43 -15.85
C LYS A 65 -9.11 17.98 -15.80
N TYR A 66 -8.83 16.68 -15.85
CA TYR A 66 -7.49 16.17 -16.18
C TYR A 66 -7.51 15.38 -17.48
N SER A 67 -6.61 15.75 -18.38
CA SER A 67 -6.28 15.03 -19.59
C SER A 67 -5.03 14.22 -19.31
N GLU A 68 -5.13 12.90 -19.28
CA GLU A 68 -3.96 12.06 -19.49
C GLU A 68 -3.59 12.17 -20.97
N VAL A 69 -2.54 12.95 -21.27
CA VAL A 69 -1.88 12.86 -22.57
C VAL A 69 -0.77 11.81 -22.46
N PRO A 70 -0.62 10.91 -23.45
CA PRO A 70 0.58 10.08 -23.55
C PRO A 70 1.82 10.97 -23.51
N PHE A 71 2.78 10.63 -22.66
CA PHE A 71 4.07 11.30 -22.65
C PHE A 71 4.81 10.95 -23.95
N GLU A 72 4.76 11.85 -24.93
CA GLU A 72 5.69 11.83 -26.06
C GLU A 72 6.95 12.59 -25.65
N PRO A 73 8.09 11.90 -25.42
CA PRO A 73 9.35 12.59 -25.20
C PRO A 73 9.69 13.35 -26.49
N ASP A 74 9.89 14.67 -26.34
CA ASP A 74 10.29 15.58 -27.42
C ASP A 74 11.64 15.09 -27.98
N GLY A 75 11.61 14.45 -29.16
CA GLY A 75 12.79 13.83 -29.77
C GLY A 75 12.56 12.72 -30.79
N ALA A 76 11.34 12.21 -31.00
CA ALA A 76 11.05 11.28 -32.10
C ALA A 76 10.61 12.01 -33.38
N LYS A 77 11.37 13.02 -33.79
CA LYS A 77 11.34 13.54 -35.16
C LYS A 77 12.78 13.72 -35.59
N ASP A 78 13.34 12.66 -36.16
CA ASP A 78 14.27 12.68 -37.30
C ASP A 78 14.74 11.24 -37.60
N ALA A 79 13.92 10.50 -38.38
CA ALA A 79 14.30 9.58 -39.46
C ALA A 79 13.07 8.76 -39.93
#